data_AF-D8FWJ6-F1
#
_entry.id   AF-D8FWJ6-F1
#
_cell.length_a   1.000
_cell.length_b   1.000
_cell.length_c   1.000
_cell.angle_alpha   90.00
_cell.angle_beta   90.00
_cell.angle_gamma   90.00
#
_symmetry.space_group_name_H-M   'P 1'
#
loop_
_entity.id
_entity.type
_entity.pdbx_description
1 polymer ?
#
loop_
_entity_poly.entity_id
_entity_poly.type
_entity_poly.pdbx_seq_one_letter_code
_entity_poly.pdbx_strand_id
1 'polypeptide(L)' 'MSDRVKVLLSEYFRRQCFIAVEPTEAYLGQIIDRIGADNLIFGSDYPHMDGQLDIV' A
#
# COMPACT_ATOMS: atom_id res chain seq x y z
N MET A 1 -2.50 -7.52 -28.44
CA MET A 1 -2.64 -7.05 -27.04
C MET A 1 -1.30 -6.58 -26.44
N SER A 2 -0.17 -7.14 -26.87
CA SER A 2 1.17 -6.78 -26.35
C SER A 2 1.64 -5.36 -26.69
N ASP A 3 1.04 -4.70 -27.68
CA ASP A 3 1.57 -3.45 -28.27
C ASP A 3 1.35 -2.22 -27.35
N ARG A 4 0.51 -2.36 -26.33
CA ARG A 4 0.14 -1.28 -25.39
C ARG A 4 0.87 -1.33 -24.04
N VAL A 5 1.37 -2.50 -23.65
CA VAL A 5 2.01 -2.73 -22.34
C VAL A 5 3.49 -2.99 -22.58
N LYS A 6 4.33 -1.99 -22.29
CA LYS A 6 5.76 -1.98 -22.68
C LYS A 6 6.70 -2.53 -21.62
N VAL A 7 6.25 -2.62 -20.37
CA VAL A 7 7.00 -3.16 -19.23
C VAL A 7 6.10 -4.09 -18.42
N LEU A 8 6.68 -4.76 -17.42
CA LEU A 8 5.92 -5.60 -16.51
C LEU A 8 4.83 -4.79 -15.79
N LEU A 9 3.68 -5.40 -15.56
CA LEU A 9 2.58 -4.78 -14.80
C LEU A 9 3.01 -4.34 -13.40
N SER A 10 3.92 -5.09 -12.77
CA SER A 10 4.51 -4.73 -11.47
C SER A 10 5.26 -3.40 -11.51
N GLU A 11 5.95 -3.08 -12.62
CA GLU A 11 6.65 -1.81 -12.79
C GLU A 11 5.69 -0.64 -12.96
N TYR A 12 4.60 -0.85 -13.71
CA TYR A 12 3.53 0.13 -13.80
C TYR A 12 2.90 0.40 -12.44
N PHE A 13 2.54 -0.67 -11.72
CA PHE A 13 1.95 -0.58 -10.39
C PHE A 13 2.88 0.13 -9.41
N ARG A 14 4.16 -0.26 -9.36
CA ARG A 14 5.13 0.35 -8.47
C ARG A 14 5.44 1.81 -8.81
N ARG A 15 5.29 2.25 -10.06
CA ARG A 15 5.48 3.67 -10.39
C ARG A 15 4.23 4.52 -10.17
N GLN A 16 3.04 3.94 -10.31
CA GLN A 16 1.81 4.71 -10.50
C GLN A 16 0.73 4.46 -9.44
N CYS A 17 0.94 3.53 -8.52
CA CYS A 17 0.00 3.19 -7.47
C CYS A 17 0.61 3.45 -6.08
N PHE A 18 -0.23 4.00 -5.20
CA PHE A 18 -0.01 4.09 -3.77
C PHE A 18 -0.98 3.15 -3.05
N ILE A 19 -0.57 2.65 -1.89
CA ILE A 19 -1.35 1.70 -1.08
C ILE A 19 -1.61 2.35 0.28
N ALA A 20 -2.87 2.52 0.64
CA ALA A 20 -3.25 2.91 2.00
C ALA A 20 -3.08 1.71 2.93
N VAL A 21 -2.45 1.92 4.09
CA VAL A 21 -2.23 0.89 5.10
C VAL A 21 -2.56 1.42 6.49
N GLU A 22 -3.01 0.50 7.36
CA GLU A 22 -3.12 0.73 8.79
C GLU A 22 -1.89 0.16 9.53
N PRO A 23 -1.38 0.84 10.57
CA PRO A 23 -0.19 0.40 11.31
C PRO A 23 -0.33 -0.97 12.00
N THR A 24 -1.57 -1.40 12.23
CA THR A 24 -1.92 -2.63 12.93
C THR A 24 -2.04 -3.85 12.02
N GLU A 25 -1.84 -3.67 10.71
CA GLU A 25 -1.84 -4.74 9.72
C GLU A 25 -0.77 -5.79 10.04
N ALA A 26 -1.20 -7.04 10.21
CA ALA A 26 -0.37 -8.13 10.75
C ALA A 26 0.94 -8.37 9.97
N TYR A 27 0.95 -8.06 8.68
CA TYR A 27 2.08 -8.31 7.78
C TYR A 27 2.78 -7.03 7.30
N LEU A 28 2.45 -5.86 7.86
CA LEU A 28 2.99 -4.59 7.38
C LEU A 28 4.51 -4.56 7.38
N GLY A 29 5.16 -5.06 8.44
CA GLY A 29 6.62 -5.14 8.52
C GLY A 29 7.23 -5.99 7.39
N GLN A 30 6.65 -7.16 7.12
CA GLN A 30 7.12 -8.05 6.04
C GLN A 30 6.90 -7.43 4.65
N ILE A 31 5.80 -6.70 4.47
CA ILE A 31 5.52 -5.96 3.23
C ILE A 31 6.57 -4.87 3.04
N ILE A 32 6.87 -4.08 4.07
CA ILE A 32 7.91 -3.05 4.03
C ILE A 32 9.28 -3.66 3.71
N ASP A 33 9.66 -4.77 4.34
CA ASP A 33 10.93 -5.44 4.05
C ASP A 33 11.00 -5.95 2.60
N ARG A 34 9.87 -6.35 2.04
CA ARG A 34 9.81 -6.95 0.69
C ARG A 34 9.74 -5.91 -0.43
N ILE A 35 9.00 -4.83 -0.24
CA ILE A 35 8.70 -3.84 -1.28
C ILE A 35 9.04 -2.40 -0.87
N GLY A 36 9.65 -2.16 0.28
CA GLY A 36 9.91 -0.80 0.78
C GLY A 36 8.64 -0.03 1.15
N ALA A 37 8.84 1.19 1.64
CA ALA A 37 7.76 2.06 2.13
C ALA A 37 7.41 3.23 1.18
N ASP A 38 8.10 3.37 0.04
CA ASP A 38 8.02 4.58 -0.82
C ASP A 38 6.59 4.92 -1.29
N ASN A 39 5.76 3.89 -1.47
CA ASN A 39 4.39 4.02 -1.97
C ASN A 39 3.32 3.66 -0.93
N LEU A 40 3.70 3.50 0.34
CA LEU A 40 2.75 3.23 1.41
C LEU A 40 2.29 4.56 2.01
N ILE A 41 0.98 4.72 2.19
CA ILE A 41 0.36 5.90 2.78
C ILE A 41 -0.45 5.45 3.99
N PHE A 42 -0.40 6.19 5.08
CA PHE A 42 -1.26 5.93 6.23
C PHE A 42 -2.72 6.27 5.91
N GLY A 43 -3.62 5.31 6.09
CA GLY A 43 -5.06 5.50 6.03
C GLY A 43 -5.68 5.12 7.37
N SER A 44 -6.37 6.05 8.03
CA SER A 44 -6.93 5.83 9.37
C SER A 44 -8.27 5.09 9.38
N ASP A 45 -8.88 4.94 8.20
CA ASP A 45 -10.26 4.50 8.00
C ASP A 45 -11.31 5.20 8.88
N TYR A 46 -11.02 6.40 9.40
CA TYR A 46 -11.95 7.13 10.25
C TYR A 46 -13.14 7.65 9.44
N PRO A 47 -14.40 7.59 9.95
CA PRO A 47 -14.83 7.18 11.29
C PRO A 47 -15.36 5.74 11.36
N HIS A 48 -14.80 4.82 10.56
CA HIS A 48 -15.29 3.45 10.52
C HIS A 48 -15.17 2.78 11.90
N MET A 49 -16.13 1.93 12.24
CA MET A 49 -16.32 1.43 13.61
C MET A 49 -15.24 0.43 14.06
N ASP A 50 -14.54 -0.19 13.12
CA ASP A 50 -13.38 -1.06 13.37
C ASP A 50 -12.06 -0.29 13.43
N GLY A 51 -12.05 0.98 13.04
CA GLY A 51 -10.89 1.87 13.10
C GLY A 51 -10.45 2.09 14.55
N GLN A 52 -9.15 1.92 14.81
CA GLN A 52 -8.58 2.19 16.12
C GLN A 52 -8.37 3.69 16.32
N LEU A 53 -8.87 4.23 17.43
CA LEU A 53 -8.83 5.67 17.72
C LEU A 53 -7.45 6.16 18.19
N ASP A 54 -6.58 5.26 18.65
CA ASP A 54 -5.28 5.57 19.27
C ASP A 54 -4.07 5.25 18.37
N ILE A 55 -4.17 5.56 17.07
CA ILE A 55 -3.14 5.23 16.05
C ILE A 55 -2.16 6.38 15.72
N VAL A 56 -2.09 7.43 16.57
CA VAL A 56 -1.15 8.56 16.46
C VAL A 56 -0.45 8.84 17.78
#